data_AF-A0A936ZHG5-F1
#
_entry.id   AF-A0A936ZHG5-F1
#
_cell.length_a   1.000
_cell.length_b   1.000
_cell.length_c   1.000
_cell.angle_alpha   90.00
_cell.angle_beta   90.00
_cell.angle_gamma   90.00
#
_symmetry.space_group_name_H-M   'P 1'
#
loop_
_entity.id
_entity.type
_entity.pdbx_description
1 polymer ?
#
loop_
_entity_poly.entity_id
_entity_poly.type
_entity_poly.pdbx_seq_one_letter_code
_entity_poly.pdbx_strand_id
1 'polypeptide(L)'
;MPDEDKDVTFGDLDFDTIEAAVMETARGRWFLKEYARRNRNADTRLVLEAVDRLKHPDTGGTGIAGLKADLEEMASAIRRTKEDVRSLPAIEADDPLNGLSDAEFEAAAQQRIKRMVRTLHYLEGRIQGLLRQCETPADRQEASSGQGPFDDEPSPRAHPHPAFLM
;
A
#
# COMPACT_ATOMS: atom_id res chain seq x y z
N MET A 1 25.16 -37.77 -22.88
CA MET A 1 24.14 -37.21 -23.79
C MET A 1 23.55 -36.02 -23.07
N PRO A 2 23.97 -34.78 -23.38
CA PRO A 2 23.32 -33.60 -22.84
C PRO A 2 21.91 -33.50 -23.46
N ASP A 3 20.89 -33.43 -22.62
CA ASP A 3 19.53 -33.15 -23.06
C ASP A 3 19.50 -31.73 -23.65
N GLU A 4 19.26 -31.66 -24.95
CA GLU A 4 19.00 -30.42 -25.67
C GLU A 4 17.69 -29.82 -25.13
N ASP A 5 17.76 -28.86 -24.21
CA ASP A 5 16.63 -27.96 -23.92
C ASP A 5 16.41 -27.07 -25.15
N LYS A 6 15.68 -27.62 -26.13
CA LYS A 6 15.14 -26.87 -27.25
C LYS A 6 14.05 -25.97 -26.69
N ASP A 7 14.28 -24.67 -26.75
CA ASP A 7 13.21 -23.69 -26.56
C ASP A 7 12.24 -23.82 -27.76
N VAL A 8 11.24 -24.69 -27.61
CA VAL A 8 10.24 -24.93 -28.64
C VAL A 8 9.12 -23.91 -28.45
N THR A 9 9.14 -22.86 -29.26
CA THR A 9 8.02 -21.94 -29.40
C THR A 9 6.93 -22.59 -30.24
N PHE A 10 5.85 -23.05 -29.61
CA PHE A 10 4.68 -23.60 -30.31
C PHE A 10 3.71 -22.47 -30.71
N GLY A 11 3.35 -22.40 -31.99
CA GLY A 11 2.34 -21.47 -32.51
C GLY A 11 0.94 -22.09 -32.63
N ASP A 12 -0.04 -21.30 -33.11
CA ASP A 12 -1.44 -21.75 -33.26
C ASP A 12 -1.58 -22.97 -34.18
N LEU A 13 -0.79 -23.04 -35.27
CA LEU A 13 -0.78 -24.20 -36.18
C LEU A 13 -0.23 -25.47 -35.51
N ASP A 14 0.73 -25.32 -34.60
CA ASP A 14 1.27 -26.45 -33.83
C ASP A 14 0.25 -26.92 -32.79
N PHE A 15 -0.52 -26.00 -32.23
CA PHE A 15 -1.62 -26.32 -31.32
C PHE A 15 -2.66 -27.20 -32.01
N ASP A 16 -3.16 -26.80 -33.19
CA ASP A 16 -4.14 -27.58 -33.95
C ASP A 16 -3.59 -28.96 -34.33
N THR A 17 -2.30 -29.03 -34.67
CA THR A 17 -1.61 -30.28 -35.03
C THR A 17 -1.52 -31.23 -33.83
N ILE A 18 -1.16 -30.70 -32.66
CA ILE A 18 -1.09 -31.47 -31.41
C ILE A 18 -2.50 -31.87 -30.95
N GLU A 19 -3.48 -30.98 -31.05
CA GLU A 19 -4.88 -31.28 -30.73
C GLU A 19 -5.37 -32.46 -31.58
N ALA A 20 -5.15 -32.41 -32.90
CA ALA A 20 -5.52 -33.47 -33.81
C ALA A 20 -4.91 -34.82 -33.38
N ALA A 21 -3.60 -34.84 -33.11
CA ALA A 21 -2.89 -36.05 -32.66
C ALA A 21 -3.43 -36.60 -31.33
N VAL A 22 -3.73 -35.72 -30.36
CA VAL A 22 -4.31 -36.12 -29.06
C VAL A 22 -5.74 -36.66 -29.25
N MET A 23 -6.51 -36.09 -30.17
CA MET A 23 -7.89 -36.50 -30.46
C MET A 23 -7.99 -37.88 -31.15
N GLU A 24 -6.93 -38.40 -31.75
CA GLU A 24 -6.92 -39.74 -32.38
C GLU A 24 -7.15 -40.86 -31.36
N THR A 25 -6.61 -40.71 -30.15
CA THR A 25 -6.67 -41.77 -29.13
C THR A 25 -7.83 -41.59 -28.15
N ALA A 26 -8.40 -42.70 -27.66
CA ALA A 26 -9.43 -42.66 -26.64
C ALA A 26 -8.95 -42.00 -25.33
N ARG A 27 -7.66 -42.18 -24.99
CA ARG A 27 -7.04 -41.61 -23.80
C ARG A 27 -6.83 -40.09 -23.94
N GLY A 28 -6.43 -39.61 -25.11
CA GLY A 28 -6.26 -38.19 -25.37
C GLY A 28 -7.58 -37.42 -25.36
N ARG A 29 -8.64 -37.97 -25.97
CA ARG A 29 -9.99 -37.39 -25.87
C ARG A 29 -10.50 -37.29 -24.43
N TRP A 30 -10.26 -38.32 -23.61
CA TRP A 30 -10.61 -38.27 -22.19
C TRP A 30 -9.79 -37.21 -21.43
N PHE A 31 -8.48 -37.11 -21.70
CA PHE A 31 -7.60 -36.11 -21.10
C PHE A 31 -8.07 -34.69 -21.43
N LEU A 32 -8.36 -34.36 -22.70
CA LEU A 32 -8.83 -33.03 -23.09
C LEU A 32 -10.18 -32.67 -22.44
N LYS A 33 -11.11 -33.63 -22.38
CA LYS A 33 -12.40 -33.43 -21.70
C LYS A 33 -12.21 -33.16 -20.20
N GLU A 34 -11.34 -33.91 -19.55
CA GLU A 34 -11.05 -33.75 -18.12
C GLU A 34 -10.24 -32.48 -17.84
N TYR A 35 -9.31 -32.12 -18.71
CA TYR A 35 -8.54 -30.88 -18.67
C TYR A 35 -9.47 -29.66 -18.79
N ALA A 36 -10.35 -29.63 -19.79
CA ALA A 36 -11.33 -28.56 -19.95
C ALA A 36 -12.26 -28.43 -18.73
N ARG A 37 -12.67 -29.56 -18.12
CA ARG A 37 -13.48 -29.56 -16.89
C ARG A 37 -12.71 -28.96 -15.71
N ARG A 38 -11.44 -29.32 -15.53
CA ARG A 38 -10.59 -28.80 -14.44
C ARG A 38 -10.24 -27.32 -14.65
N ASN A 39 -9.98 -26.91 -15.89
CA ASN A 39 -9.67 -25.53 -16.22
C ASN A 39 -10.84 -24.60 -15.87
N ARG A 40 -12.08 -24.96 -16.28
CA ARG A 40 -13.29 -24.21 -15.90
C ARG A 40 -13.50 -24.11 -14.39
N ASN A 41 -13.18 -25.18 -13.65
CA ASN A 41 -13.29 -25.17 -12.19
C ASN A 41 -12.22 -24.29 -11.54
N ALA A 42 -11.01 -24.23 -12.10
CA ALA A 42 -9.94 -23.34 -11.65
C ALA A 42 -10.30 -21.88 -11.89
N ASP A 43 -10.81 -21.55 -13.08
CA ASP A 43 -11.29 -20.20 -13.43
C ASP A 43 -12.40 -19.76 -12.49
N THR A 44 -13.36 -20.66 -12.21
CA THR A 44 -14.45 -20.38 -11.27
C THR A 44 -13.93 -20.15 -9.85
N ARG A 45 -12.91 -20.88 -9.42
CA ARG A 45 -12.29 -20.70 -8.09
C ARG A 45 -11.58 -19.35 -7.99
N LEU A 46 -10.85 -18.93 -9.02
CA LEU A 46 -10.22 -17.60 -9.08
C LEU A 46 -11.26 -16.49 -9.01
N VAL A 47 -12.37 -16.61 -9.74
CA VAL A 47 -13.47 -15.65 -9.69
C VAL A 47 -14.11 -15.66 -8.30
N LEU A 48 -14.37 -16.82 -7.70
CA LEU A 48 -14.95 -16.91 -6.36
C LEU A 48 -14.01 -16.31 -5.31
N GLU A 49 -12.70 -16.51 -5.42
CA GLU A 49 -11.71 -15.89 -4.55
C GLU A 49 -11.67 -14.37 -4.72
N ALA A 50 -11.75 -13.87 -5.95
CA ALA A 50 -11.86 -12.43 -6.22
C ALA A 50 -13.16 -11.84 -5.65
N VAL A 51 -14.28 -12.56 -5.79
CA VAL A 51 -15.56 -12.19 -5.19
C VAL A 51 -15.49 -12.23 -3.66
N ASP A 52 -14.80 -13.19 -3.08
CA ASP A 52 -14.61 -13.29 -1.63
C ASP A 52 -13.78 -12.11 -1.09
N ARG A 53 -12.70 -11.73 -1.79
CA ARG A 53 -11.93 -10.50 -1.52
C ARG A 53 -12.78 -9.23 -1.67
N LEU A 54 -13.73 -9.18 -2.60
CA LEU A 54 -14.65 -8.04 -2.74
C LEU A 54 -15.72 -8.01 -1.64
N LYS A 55 -16.21 -9.19 -1.23
CA LYS A 55 -17.17 -9.34 -0.12
C LYS A 55 -16.56 -9.06 1.24
N HIS A 56 -15.25 -9.25 1.36
CA HIS A 56 -14.47 -8.88 2.52
C HIS A 56 -13.59 -7.71 2.10
N PRO A 57 -14.18 -6.51 1.85
CA PRO A 57 -13.36 -5.34 1.64
C PRO A 57 -12.46 -5.27 2.87
N ASP A 58 -11.18 -5.53 2.62
CA ASP A 58 -10.15 -5.65 3.63
C ASP A 58 -10.39 -4.55 4.64
N THR A 59 -10.74 -4.93 5.87
CA THR A 59 -11.53 -4.11 6.81
C THR A 59 -10.88 -2.75 7.06
N GLY A 60 -11.16 -1.80 6.17
CA GLY A 60 -10.93 -0.37 6.33
C GLY A 60 -11.79 0.22 7.46
N GLY A 61 -12.60 -0.62 8.13
CA GLY A 61 -13.24 -0.33 9.39
C GLY A 61 -12.25 0.10 10.48
N THR A 62 -11.01 -0.38 10.44
CA THR A 62 -9.93 0.12 11.32
C THR A 62 -9.51 1.54 10.95
N GLY A 63 -9.54 1.90 9.66
CA GLY A 63 -9.16 3.23 9.16
C GLY A 63 -10.15 4.32 9.56
N ILE A 64 -11.45 4.11 9.34
CA ILE A 64 -12.47 5.13 9.67
C ILE A 64 -12.66 5.26 11.19
N ALA A 65 -12.68 4.13 11.92
CA ALA A 65 -12.79 4.17 13.38
C ALA A 65 -11.54 4.79 14.03
N GLY A 66 -10.34 4.46 13.53
CA GLY A 66 -9.08 5.07 13.94
C GLY A 66 -9.05 6.56 13.64
N LEU A 67 -9.42 6.97 12.42
CA LEU A 67 -9.51 8.37 12.03
C LEU A 67 -10.46 9.16 12.93
N LYS A 68 -11.63 8.58 13.26
CA LYS A 68 -12.59 9.23 14.17
C LYS A 68 -12.01 9.41 15.57
N ALA A 69 -11.34 8.40 16.11
CA ALA A 69 -10.67 8.49 17.41
C ALA A 69 -9.57 9.58 17.39
N ASP A 70 -8.79 9.64 16.32
CA ASP A 70 -7.72 10.61 16.13
C ASP A 70 -8.27 12.05 16.06
N LEU A 71 -9.38 12.26 15.34
CA LEU A 71 -10.08 13.55 15.28
C LEU A 71 -10.64 13.97 16.64
N GLU A 72 -11.23 13.04 17.40
CA GLU A 72 -11.76 13.30 18.74
C GLU A 72 -10.65 13.68 19.74
N GLU A 73 -9.48 13.05 19.63
CA GLU A 73 -8.29 13.35 20.42
C GLU A 73 -7.77 14.76 20.12
N MET A 74 -7.61 15.10 18.83
CA MET A 74 -7.20 16.44 18.39
C MET A 74 -8.19 17.53 18.82
N ALA A 75 -9.49 17.30 18.66
CA ALA A 75 -10.53 18.22 19.10
C ALA A 75 -10.48 18.45 20.63
N SER A 76 -10.14 17.43 21.39
CA SER A 76 -9.99 17.52 22.84
C SER A 76 -8.73 18.30 23.25
N ALA A 77 -7.60 18.11 22.55
CA ALA A 77 -6.39 18.90 22.75
C ALA A 77 -6.62 20.40 22.46
N ILE A 78 -7.35 20.70 21.38
CA ILE A 78 -7.73 22.08 21.02
C ILE A 78 -8.63 22.70 22.09
N ARG A 79 -9.67 21.99 22.54
CA ARG A 79 -10.58 22.49 23.59
C ARG A 79 -9.84 22.80 24.88
N ARG A 80 -9.00 21.89 25.37
CA ARG A 80 -8.17 22.09 26.57
C ARG A 80 -7.27 23.32 26.41
N THR A 81 -6.62 23.45 25.26
CA THR A 81 -5.75 24.60 25.00
C THR A 81 -6.54 25.90 24.96
N LYS A 82 -7.73 25.90 24.38
CA LYS A 82 -8.62 27.06 24.34
C LYS A 82 -9.11 27.46 25.74
N GLU A 83 -9.40 26.50 26.60
CA GLU A 83 -9.77 26.73 28.01
C GLU A 83 -8.58 27.27 28.81
N ASP A 84 -7.41 26.65 28.72
CA ASP A 84 -6.18 27.12 29.36
C ASP A 84 -5.79 28.53 28.91
N VAL A 85 -5.99 28.83 27.63
CA VAL A 85 -5.71 30.14 27.05
C VAL A 85 -6.72 31.20 27.53
N ARG A 86 -7.95 30.80 27.87
CA ARG A 86 -8.98 31.68 28.45
C ARG A 86 -8.81 31.88 29.96
N SER A 87 -8.25 30.91 30.67
CA SER A 87 -8.04 30.98 32.12
C SER A 87 -6.79 31.74 32.53
N LEU A 88 -5.84 31.93 31.61
CA LEU A 88 -4.76 32.90 31.78
C LEU A 88 -5.34 34.31 31.86
N PRO A 89 -4.84 35.17 32.77
CA PRO A 89 -5.39 36.50 32.97
C PRO A 89 -5.48 37.24 31.64
N ALA A 90 -6.71 37.47 31.21
CA ALA A 90 -7.00 38.38 30.11
C ALA A 90 -6.98 39.79 30.69
N ILE A 91 -6.50 40.75 29.91
CA ILE A 91 -6.65 42.17 30.22
C ILE A 91 -8.17 42.46 30.22
N GLU A 92 -8.83 42.36 31.37
CA GLU A 92 -10.06 43.12 31.59
C GLU A 92 -9.60 44.51 32.01
N ALA A 93 -9.77 45.47 31.10
CA ALA A 93 -9.18 46.81 31.17
C ALA A 93 -9.75 47.71 32.29
N ASP A 94 -10.55 47.20 33.22
CA ASP A 94 -11.42 48.00 34.10
C ASP A 94 -11.22 47.81 35.61
N ASP A 95 -10.20 47.06 36.09
CA ASP A 95 -9.89 46.96 37.53
C ASP A 95 -8.59 47.70 37.93
N PRO A 96 -8.68 48.98 38.36
CA PRO A 96 -7.53 49.82 38.69
C PRO A 96 -6.83 49.45 40.02
N LEU A 97 -7.35 48.47 40.78
CA LEU A 97 -6.75 48.03 42.05
C LEU A 97 -6.08 46.66 41.99
N ASN A 98 -6.11 45.99 40.82
CA ASN A 98 -5.65 44.62 40.66
C ASN A 98 -4.82 44.39 39.38
N GLY A 99 -4.10 45.44 38.94
CA GLY A 99 -3.23 45.37 37.77
C GLY A 99 -2.01 44.49 38.03
N LEU A 100 -1.95 43.33 37.38
CA LEU A 100 -0.72 42.56 37.24
C LEU A 100 0.40 43.48 36.72
N SER A 101 1.62 43.31 37.23
CA SER A 101 2.78 44.03 36.71
C SER A 101 3.03 43.68 35.24
N ASP A 102 3.66 44.59 34.49
CA ASP A 102 4.04 44.36 33.08
C ASP A 102 4.82 43.04 32.90
N ALA A 103 5.63 42.66 33.90
CA ALA A 103 6.38 41.40 33.90
C ALA A 103 5.48 40.16 34.06
N GLU A 104 4.45 40.23 34.89
CA GLU A 104 3.45 39.14 35.06
C GLU A 104 2.57 39.02 33.82
N PHE A 105 2.24 40.15 33.19
CA PHE A 105 1.53 40.17 31.92
C PHE A 105 2.35 39.54 30.80
N GLU A 106 3.62 39.92 30.64
CA GLU A 106 4.53 39.33 29.65
C GLU A 106 4.72 37.82 29.91
N ALA A 107 4.86 37.41 31.18
CA ALA A 107 4.92 35.99 31.54
C ALA A 107 3.64 35.22 31.16
N ALA A 108 2.46 35.82 31.37
CA ALA A 108 1.19 35.23 30.98
C ALA A 108 1.05 35.13 29.44
N ALA A 109 1.47 36.15 28.70
CA ALA A 109 1.50 36.16 27.24
C ALA A 109 2.46 35.09 26.68
N GLN A 110 3.67 35.00 27.21
CA GLN A 110 4.65 33.97 26.86
C GLN A 110 4.11 32.57 27.15
N GLN A 111 3.46 32.38 28.30
CA GLN A 111 2.85 31.10 28.65
C GLN A 111 1.72 30.72 27.68
N ARG A 112 0.89 31.69 27.27
CA ARG A 112 -0.18 31.50 26.27
C ARG A 112 0.40 31.05 24.93
N ILE A 113 1.40 31.77 24.42
CA ILE A 113 2.09 31.45 23.15
C ILE A 113 2.70 30.04 23.23
N LYS A 114 3.43 29.73 24.31
CA LYS A 114 4.07 28.42 24.49
C LYS A 114 3.06 27.27 24.50
N ARG A 115 1.90 27.45 25.13
CA ARG A 115 0.81 26.46 25.11
C ARG A 115 0.25 26.29 23.70
N MET A 116 -0.07 27.38 23.01
CA MET A 116 -0.59 27.33 21.65
C MET A 116 0.37 26.63 20.68
N VAL A 117 1.66 26.97 20.73
CA VAL A 117 2.69 26.36 19.86
C VAL A 117 2.80 24.86 20.10
N ARG A 118 2.77 24.39 21.37
CA ARG A 118 2.79 22.95 21.67
C ARG A 118 1.60 22.22 21.06
N THR A 119 0.41 22.79 21.18
CA THR A 119 -0.81 22.20 20.62
C THR A 119 -0.75 22.17 19.10
N LEU A 120 -0.28 23.24 18.46
CA LEU A 120 -0.08 23.27 17.00
C LEU A 120 0.91 22.20 16.53
N HIS A 121 2.04 22.03 17.22
CA HIS A 121 3.02 21.00 16.87
C HIS A 121 2.48 19.57 17.06
N TYR A 122 1.69 19.34 18.12
CA TYR A 122 0.99 18.08 18.31
C TYR A 122 0.02 17.78 17.16
N LEU A 123 -0.79 18.77 16.77
CA LEU A 123 -1.74 18.63 15.67
C LEU A 123 -1.03 18.37 14.33
N GLU A 124 0.07 19.08 14.08
CA GLU A 124 0.90 18.87 12.90
C GLU A 124 1.43 17.43 12.82
N GLY A 125 2.04 16.93 13.90
CA GLY A 125 2.54 15.55 13.94
C GLY A 125 1.43 14.52 13.75
N ARG A 126 0.24 14.77 14.32
CA ARG A 126 -0.92 13.89 14.17
C ARG A 126 -1.47 13.87 12.75
N ILE A 127 -1.63 15.03 12.13
CA ILE A 127 -2.08 15.16 10.74
C ILE A 127 -1.08 14.52 9.77
N GLN A 128 0.22 14.75 9.96
CA GLN A 128 1.26 14.08 9.16
C GLN A 128 1.24 12.56 9.34
N GLY A 129 0.92 12.06 10.53
CA GLY A 129 0.73 10.63 10.77
C GLY A 129 -0.44 10.05 9.99
N LEU A 130 -1.58 10.75 10.01
CA LEU A 130 -2.78 10.39 9.25
C LEU A 130 -2.54 10.40 7.73
N LEU A 131 -1.85 11.42 7.21
CA LEU A 131 -1.57 11.54 5.77
C LEU A 131 -0.69 10.39 5.25
N ARG A 132 0.33 9.97 6.00
CA ARG A 132 1.18 8.81 5.62
C ARG A 132 0.40 7.49 5.56
N GLN A 133 -0.67 7.35 6.33
CA GLN A 133 -1.54 6.17 6.28
C GLN A 133 -2.47 6.18 5.07
N CYS A 134 -2.76 7.37 4.53
CA CYS A 134 -3.52 7.53 3.28
C CYS A 134 -2.65 7.38 2.03
N GLU A 135 -1.33 7.52 2.14
CA GLU A 135 -0.38 7.22 1.05
C GLU A 135 -0.32 5.69 0.81
N THR A 136 -1.29 5.18 0.06
CA THR A 136 -1.25 3.80 -0.44
C THR A 136 -0.11 3.64 -1.45
N PRO A 137 0.59 2.48 -1.51
CA PRO A 137 1.68 2.23 -2.46
C PRO A 137 1.25 2.16 -3.94
N ALA A 138 0.02 2.57 -4.29
CA ALA A 138 -0.50 2.58 -5.65
C ALA A 138 0.31 3.49 -6.60
N ASP A 139 0.92 4.56 -6.10
CA ASP A 139 1.77 5.47 -6.89
C ASP A 139 3.20 4.96 -7.13
N ARG A 140 3.60 3.82 -6.55
CA ARG A 140 4.93 3.22 -6.83
C ARG A 140 4.93 2.26 -8.02
N GLN A 141 3.78 1.74 -8.44
CA GLN A 141 3.72 0.70 -9.47
C GLN A 141 3.64 1.26 -10.90
N GLU A 142 3.23 2.51 -11.11
CA GLU A 142 3.09 3.12 -12.45
C GLU A 142 4.43 3.57 -13.06
N ALA A 143 5.51 3.67 -12.30
CA ALA A 143 6.84 4.00 -12.83
C ALA A 143 7.68 2.79 -13.26
N SER A 144 7.20 1.55 -13.06
CA SER A 144 7.95 0.32 -13.37
C SER A 144 7.27 -0.60 -14.40
N SER A 145 6.16 -0.18 -15.00
CA SER A 145 5.47 -0.95 -16.05
C SER A 145 6.00 -0.55 -17.43
N GLY A 146 7.26 -0.89 -17.68
CA GLY A 146 7.92 -0.77 -18.98
C GLY A 146 8.87 -1.92 -19.32
N GLN A 147 8.85 -3.02 -18.55
CA GLN A 147 9.68 -4.20 -18.84
C GLN A 147 8.77 -5.36 -19.25
N GLY A 148 8.71 -5.63 -20.56
CA GLY A 148 8.15 -6.88 -21.07
C GLY A 148 9.03 -8.08 -20.65
N PRO A 149 8.50 -9.31 -20.60
CA PRO A 149 9.21 -10.47 -20.05
C PRO A 149 10.45 -10.97 -20.83
N PHE A 150 10.83 -10.32 -21.93
CA PHE A 150 11.80 -10.84 -22.90
C PHE A 150 12.74 -9.75 -23.44
N ASP A 151 13.49 -9.07 -22.56
CA ASP A 151 14.61 -8.24 -23.03
C ASP A 151 15.71 -8.28 -21.97
N ASP A 152 16.56 -9.30 -22.03
CA ASP A 152 17.90 -9.30 -21.44
C ASP A 152 18.79 -10.34 -22.13
N GLU A 153 19.56 -9.90 -23.13
CA GLU A 153 20.78 -10.57 -23.61
C GLU A 153 21.72 -9.53 -24.26
N PRO A 154 23.04 -9.80 -24.40
CA PRO A 154 23.94 -10.47 -23.46
C PRO A 154 25.25 -9.67 -23.27
N SER A 155 26.10 -10.10 -22.33
CA SER A 155 27.54 -9.80 -22.40
C SER A 155 28.38 -11.02 -22.07
N PRO A 156 29.41 -11.34 -22.88
CA PRO A 156 30.08 -12.63 -22.84
C PRO A 156 31.16 -12.62 -21.76
N ARG A 157 31.16 -13.63 -20.88
CA ARG A 157 32.34 -13.93 -20.07
C ARG A 157 32.95 -15.25 -20.53
N ALA A 158 34.04 -15.11 -21.27
CA ALA A 158 34.95 -16.17 -21.65
C ALA A 158 35.55 -16.82 -20.41
N HIS A 159 35.38 -18.14 -20.26
CA HIS A 159 36.21 -18.97 -19.39
C HIS A 159 36.53 -20.31 -20.07
N PRO A 160 37.68 -20.92 -19.72
CA PRO A 160 38.43 -21.79 -20.63
C PRO A 160 38.00 -23.26 -20.56
N HIS A 161 38.14 -23.92 -21.70
CA HIS A 161 38.06 -25.37 -21.90
C HIS A 161 38.97 -26.15 -20.93
N PRO A 162 38.53 -27.32 -20.45
CA PRO A 162 39.42 -28.46 -20.31
C PRO A 162 39.12 -29.49 -21.40
N ALA A 163 40.21 -30.09 -21.86
CA ALA A 163 40.23 -31.20 -22.81
C ALA A 163 39.77 -32.49 -22.14
N PHE A 164 39.03 -33.32 -22.87
CA PHE A 164 39.04 -34.76 -22.63
C PHE A 164 39.33 -35.50 -23.93
N LEU A 165 40.50 -36.12 -23.93
CA LEU A 165 40.98 -37.16 -24.81
C LEU A 165 40.29 -38.49 -24.46
N MET A 166 39.96 -39.26 -25.50
CA MET A 166 39.68 -40.71 -25.58
C MET A 166 38.65 -41.33 -24.64
#